data_AF-A0A966D8B0-F1
#
_entry.id   AF-A0A966D8B0-F1
#
_cell.length_a   1.000
_cell.length_b   1.000
_cell.length_c   1.000
_cell.angle_alpha   90.00
_cell.angle_beta   90.00
_cell.angle_gamma   90.00
#
_symmetry.space_group_name_H-M   'P 1'
#
loop_
_entity.id
_entity.type
_entity.pdbx_description
1 polymer ?
#
loop_
_entity_poly.entity_id
_entity_poly.type
_entity_poly.pdbx_seq_one_letter_code
_entity_poly.pdbx_strand_id
1 'polypeptide(L)'
;MEFKYITDTPSLGGRIKNFAEDFVVCEIGKDYSTYVKYLPDKKVEEINWDDVFNQNTENKDFLILTMEKINLSTTTAISQMSRFLRLSKKRISYAGLKDKRAMSSQKISLYQPEKERLSKFYFKNIKVYDPVWSNDKIDIGDLKENHFIITIRQIENKTEEEIKEIILNCIQQINKKGLINYFGEQRFGGIRDITHKVGKLVLQGDYKSAIILYLTETFDLEREDIKQARLALKQDLDFPKHAAHFPSKTGYESAILNYLAKNPTDFLGAFKILPKSIQYLFTHAYQSYLFNELINLRIDRGYG
;
A
#
# COMPACT_ATOMS: atom_id res chain seq x y z
N MET A 1 5.43 14.76 -12.41
CA MET A 1 5.02 15.65 -11.29
C MET A 1 6.29 16.13 -10.62
N GLU A 2 6.38 17.40 -10.24
CA GLU A 2 7.55 17.94 -9.55
C GLU A 2 7.26 18.04 -8.04
N PHE A 3 8.05 17.33 -7.24
CA PHE A 3 7.99 17.41 -5.78
C PHE A 3 8.92 18.51 -5.30
N LYS A 4 8.44 19.37 -4.39
CA LYS A 4 9.28 20.38 -3.77
C LYS A 4 9.81 19.90 -2.44
N TYR A 5 10.96 20.45 -2.07
CA TYR A 5 11.57 20.24 -0.77
C TYR A 5 11.42 21.51 0.06
N ILE A 6 11.04 21.34 1.33
CA ILE A 6 10.94 22.45 2.29
C ILE A 6 12.27 22.70 3.01
N THR A 7 13.16 21.70 2.98
CA THR A 7 14.51 21.77 3.52
C THR A 7 15.50 22.08 2.40
N ASP A 8 16.55 22.83 2.73
CA ASP A 8 17.69 23.11 1.83
C ASP A 8 18.91 22.22 2.14
N THR A 9 18.75 21.29 3.09
CA THR A 9 19.79 20.35 3.49
C THR A 9 20.17 19.43 2.34
N PRO A 10 21.48 19.17 2.12
CA PRO A 10 21.93 18.22 1.11
C PRO A 10 21.27 16.85 1.27
N SER A 11 21.00 16.18 0.16
CA SER A 11 20.48 14.82 0.18
C SER A 11 21.46 13.88 0.87
N LEU A 12 20.94 13.07 1.79
CA LEU A 12 21.70 11.99 2.39
C LEU A 12 22.07 10.91 1.36
N GLY A 13 21.26 10.74 0.32
CA GLY A 13 21.37 9.63 -0.62
C GLY A 13 20.96 8.30 0.01
N GLY A 14 21.68 7.24 -0.35
CA GLY A 14 21.43 5.89 0.18
C GLY A 14 20.17 5.22 -0.37
N ARG A 15 19.84 4.06 0.21
CA ARG A 15 18.72 3.21 -0.18
C ARG A 15 17.93 2.75 1.05
N ILE A 16 16.61 2.77 0.92
CA ILE A 16 15.67 2.19 1.89
C ILE A 16 15.15 0.85 1.40
N LYS A 17 14.60 0.03 2.32
CA LYS A 17 13.96 -1.26 2.01
C LYS A 17 14.89 -2.23 1.26
N ASN A 18 16.19 -2.21 1.59
CA ASN A 18 17.14 -3.18 1.08
C ASN A 18 16.84 -4.56 1.69
N PHE A 19 16.59 -4.58 2.99
CA PHE A 19 15.97 -5.69 3.72
C PHE A 19 14.60 -5.28 4.27
N ALA A 20 13.77 -6.22 4.71
CA ALA A 20 12.45 -5.90 5.25
C ALA A 20 12.55 -5.26 6.64
N GLU A 21 13.59 -5.62 7.37
CA GLU A 21 14.02 -5.12 8.67
C GLU A 21 14.41 -3.64 8.62
N ASP A 22 14.78 -3.13 7.43
CA ASP A 22 15.13 -1.73 7.24
C ASP A 22 13.91 -0.81 7.26
N PHE A 23 12.70 -1.37 7.30
CA PHE A 23 11.47 -0.61 7.30
C PHE A 23 10.49 -1.23 8.28
N VAL A 24 10.50 -0.74 9.52
CA VAL A 24 9.64 -1.21 10.60
C VAL A 24 8.47 -0.24 10.76
N VAL A 25 7.26 -0.79 10.82
CA VAL A 25 6.02 -0.03 10.99
C VAL A 25 5.23 -0.56 12.18
N CYS A 26 5.06 0.27 13.20
CA CYS A 26 4.35 -0.09 14.42
C CYS A 26 3.06 0.73 14.52
N GLU A 27 1.92 0.06 14.66
CA GLU A 27 0.62 0.72 14.84
C GLU A 27 0.48 1.28 16.26
N ILE A 28 -0.01 2.52 16.33
CA ILE A 28 -0.38 3.20 17.57
C ILE A 28 -1.89 3.48 17.48
N GLY A 29 -2.65 2.91 18.40
CA GLY A 29 -4.07 3.17 18.58
C GLY A 29 -4.34 4.34 19.50
N LYS A 30 -5.61 4.51 19.89
CA LYS A 30 -6.00 5.49 20.90
C LYS A 30 -5.42 5.14 22.28
N ASP A 31 -5.54 3.87 22.66
CA ASP A 31 -5.21 3.36 23.99
C ASP A 31 -4.19 2.21 23.96
N TYR A 32 -3.50 2.02 22.82
CA TYR A 32 -2.47 0.98 22.69
C TYR A 32 -1.32 1.42 21.78
N SER A 33 -0.15 0.82 22.03
CA SER A 33 1.00 0.91 21.13
C SER A 33 1.52 -0.49 20.85
N THR A 34 1.87 -0.76 19.59
CA THR A 34 2.49 -2.01 19.19
C THR A 34 3.98 -1.80 18.93
N TYR A 35 4.75 -2.89 18.99
CA TYR A 35 6.18 -2.90 18.66
C TYR A 35 6.52 -4.23 18.02
N VAL A 36 7.48 -4.25 17.10
CA VAL A 36 8.05 -5.50 16.57
C VAL A 36 9.02 -6.07 17.61
N LYS A 37 8.64 -7.18 18.23
CA LYS A 37 9.36 -7.87 19.30
C LYS A 37 9.97 -9.19 18.81
N TYR A 38 9.26 -9.94 17.97
CA TYR A 38 9.57 -11.34 17.71
C TYR A 38 10.16 -11.61 16.33
N LEU A 39 9.67 -10.96 15.29
CA LEU A 39 10.26 -11.09 13.96
C LEU A 39 11.70 -10.51 13.93
N PRO A 40 12.57 -10.99 13.02
CA PRO A 40 12.32 -12.08 12.08
C PRO A 40 12.39 -13.48 12.72
N ASP A 41 13.21 -13.68 13.75
CA ASP A 41 13.68 -15.02 14.14
C ASP A 41 13.40 -15.43 15.59
N LYS A 42 12.89 -14.52 16.44
CA LYS A 42 12.56 -14.89 17.83
C LYS A 42 11.23 -15.64 17.88
N LYS A 43 11.17 -16.62 18.78
CA LYS A 43 9.92 -17.31 19.11
C LYS A 43 9.08 -16.43 20.02
N VAL A 44 7.76 -16.47 19.84
CA VAL A 44 6.82 -15.86 20.78
C VAL A 44 6.96 -16.58 22.11
N GLU A 45 6.91 -15.82 23.20
CA GLU A 45 6.84 -16.37 24.55
C GLU A 45 5.62 -17.28 24.68
N GLU A 46 5.70 -18.28 25.56
CA GLU A 46 4.60 -19.24 25.72
C GLU A 46 3.35 -18.52 26.26
N ILE A 47 2.25 -18.64 25.52
CA ILE A 47 0.96 -18.07 25.91
C ILE A 47 0.15 -19.18 26.56
N ASN A 48 -0.24 -19.02 27.82
CA ASN A 48 -1.20 -19.91 28.44
C ASN A 48 -2.61 -19.65 27.89
N TRP A 49 -2.94 -20.33 26.79
CA TRP A 49 -4.23 -20.19 26.12
C TRP A 49 -5.42 -20.66 26.97
N ASP A 50 -5.19 -21.56 27.94
CA ASP A 50 -6.25 -21.96 28.88
C ASP A 50 -6.63 -20.78 29.77
N ASP A 51 -5.64 -20.10 30.37
CA ASP A 51 -5.88 -18.91 31.19
C ASP A 51 -6.56 -17.80 30.39
N VAL A 52 -6.08 -17.53 29.17
CA VAL A 52 -6.65 -16.50 28.27
C VAL A 52 -8.14 -16.76 27.99
N PHE A 53 -8.52 -18.01 27.71
CA PHE A 53 -9.92 -18.33 27.42
C PHE A 53 -10.78 -18.39 28.69
N ASN A 54 -10.22 -18.84 29.81
CA ASN A 54 -10.91 -18.87 31.11
C ASN A 54 -11.18 -17.46 31.66
N GLN A 55 -10.33 -16.47 31.33
CA GLN A 55 -10.52 -15.06 31.70
C GLN A 55 -11.70 -14.39 30.99
N ASN A 56 -12.27 -15.00 29.93
CA ASN A 56 -13.43 -14.44 29.22
C ASN A 56 -14.77 -14.68 29.95
N THR A 57 -14.82 -14.30 31.23
CA THR A 57 -15.98 -14.50 32.11
C THR A 57 -17.21 -13.69 31.68
N GLU A 58 -16.99 -12.57 30.99
CA GLU A 58 -18.05 -11.70 30.46
C GLU A 58 -18.57 -12.13 29.07
N ASN A 59 -18.13 -13.29 28.55
CA ASN A 59 -18.50 -13.79 27.22
C ASN A 59 -18.29 -12.78 26.09
N LYS A 60 -17.17 -12.06 26.11
CA LYS A 60 -16.81 -11.11 25.06
C LYS A 60 -16.61 -11.82 23.73
N ASP A 61 -17.02 -11.19 22.64
CA ASP A 61 -17.05 -11.80 21.31
C ASP A 61 -15.71 -11.78 20.58
N PHE A 62 -14.84 -10.80 20.87
CA PHE A 62 -13.61 -10.59 20.12
C PHE A 62 -12.37 -10.86 20.95
N LEU A 63 -11.46 -11.66 20.39
CA LEU A 63 -10.11 -11.77 20.89
C LEU A 63 -9.19 -10.84 20.10
N ILE A 64 -8.65 -9.84 20.79
CA ILE A 64 -7.66 -8.91 20.25
C ILE A 64 -6.27 -9.52 20.40
N LEU A 65 -5.48 -9.46 19.33
CA LEU A 65 -4.08 -9.91 19.31
C LEU A 65 -3.22 -8.81 18.72
N THR A 66 -1.95 -8.75 19.12
CA THR A 66 -0.91 -8.09 18.34
C THR A 66 -0.42 -9.06 17.27
N MET A 67 -0.44 -8.65 16.00
CA MET A 67 0.09 -9.40 14.87
C MET A 67 1.34 -8.70 14.34
N GLU A 68 2.45 -9.44 14.32
CA GLU A 68 3.62 -9.06 13.54
C GLU A 68 3.64 -9.81 12.20
N LYS A 69 4.08 -9.13 11.13
CA LYS A 69 4.33 -9.74 9.82
C LYS A 69 5.61 -9.20 9.18
N ILE A 70 6.29 -10.04 8.39
CA ILE A 70 7.47 -9.65 7.60
C ILE A 70 7.31 -10.09 6.14
N ASN A 71 7.67 -9.21 5.20
CA ASN A 71 7.62 -9.49 3.75
C ASN A 71 6.25 -9.97 3.23
N LEU A 72 5.17 -9.59 3.91
CA LEU A 72 3.80 -9.99 3.61
C LEU A 72 2.88 -8.77 3.65
N SER A 73 1.91 -8.70 2.71
CA SER A 73 0.81 -7.74 2.82
C SER A 73 -0.13 -8.17 3.95
N THR A 74 -0.82 -7.21 4.58
CA THR A 74 -1.84 -7.51 5.60
C THR A 74 -2.90 -8.46 5.03
N THR A 75 -3.36 -8.24 3.79
CA THR A 75 -4.36 -9.12 3.15
C THR A 75 -3.90 -10.57 2.96
N THR A 76 -2.61 -10.79 2.65
CA THR A 76 -2.05 -12.14 2.54
C THR A 76 -1.91 -12.78 3.92
N ALA A 77 -1.45 -12.03 4.93
CA ALA A 77 -1.36 -12.53 6.30
C ALA A 77 -2.73 -12.97 6.84
N ILE A 78 -3.76 -12.12 6.70
CA ILE A 78 -5.14 -12.43 7.07
C ILE A 78 -5.67 -13.66 6.32
N SER A 79 -5.30 -13.82 5.05
CA SER A 79 -5.70 -15.00 4.26
C SER A 79 -5.05 -16.30 4.76
N GLN A 80 -3.79 -16.24 5.21
CA GLN A 80 -3.09 -17.39 5.80
C GLN A 80 -3.69 -17.74 7.17
N MET A 81 -3.93 -16.72 8.01
CA MET A 81 -4.58 -16.89 9.32
C MET A 81 -5.98 -17.47 9.20
N SER A 82 -6.81 -16.92 8.30
CA SER A 82 -8.17 -17.39 8.01
C SER A 82 -8.20 -18.88 7.69
N ARG A 83 -7.29 -19.37 6.83
CA ARG A 83 -7.21 -20.78 6.45
C ARG A 83 -6.81 -21.66 7.62
N PHE A 84 -5.81 -21.25 8.41
CA PHE A 84 -5.31 -22.04 9.53
C PHE A 84 -6.32 -22.12 10.68
N LEU A 85 -6.88 -20.97 11.06
CA LEU A 85 -7.84 -20.84 12.16
C LEU A 85 -9.27 -21.27 11.77
N ARG A 86 -9.52 -21.60 10.49
CA ARG A 86 -10.85 -21.90 9.93
C ARG A 86 -11.87 -20.77 10.17
N LEU A 87 -11.39 -19.53 10.23
CA LEU A 87 -12.22 -18.33 10.33
C LEU A 87 -12.45 -17.74 8.94
N SER A 88 -13.66 -17.24 8.67
CA SER A 88 -13.88 -16.44 7.47
C SER A 88 -13.05 -15.15 7.56
N LYS A 89 -12.61 -14.59 6.42
CA LYS A 89 -11.83 -13.33 6.42
C LYS A 89 -12.58 -12.17 7.08
N LYS A 90 -13.92 -12.18 7.05
CA LYS A 90 -14.78 -11.18 7.71
C LYS A 90 -14.69 -11.23 9.24
N ARG A 91 -14.30 -12.38 9.82
CA ARG A 91 -14.11 -12.58 11.26
C ARG A 91 -12.72 -12.17 11.75
N ILE A 92 -11.84 -11.70 10.86
CA ILE A 92 -10.51 -11.21 11.19
C ILE A 92 -10.41 -9.76 10.73
N SER A 93 -10.40 -8.83 11.67
CA SER A 93 -10.43 -7.39 11.37
C SER A 93 -9.18 -6.68 11.88
N TYR A 94 -8.91 -5.50 11.33
CA TYR A 94 -7.69 -4.72 11.54
C TYR A 94 -7.94 -3.26 11.20
N ALA A 95 -7.15 -2.35 11.79
CA ALA A 95 -7.37 -0.92 11.64
C ALA A 95 -6.86 -0.35 10.31
N GLY A 96 -5.78 -0.91 9.78
CA GLY A 96 -5.22 -0.47 8.50
C GLY A 96 -4.28 -1.49 7.85
N LEU A 97 -4.00 -1.27 6.57
CA LEU A 97 -2.99 -2.02 5.83
C LEU A 97 -1.59 -1.51 6.19
N LYS A 98 -0.62 -2.42 6.27
CA LYS A 98 0.80 -2.08 6.43
C LYS A 98 1.60 -2.56 5.21
N ASP A 99 2.73 -1.91 4.96
CA ASP A 99 3.64 -2.22 3.86
C ASP A 99 3.96 -3.71 3.74
N LYS A 100 4.02 -4.21 2.49
CA LYS A 100 4.43 -5.60 2.22
C LYS A 100 5.92 -5.80 2.46
N ARG A 101 6.77 -4.92 1.92
CA ARG A 101 8.24 -4.99 2.05
C ARG A 101 8.67 -4.22 3.31
N ALA A 102 8.33 -4.80 4.45
CA ALA A 102 8.53 -4.23 5.78
C ALA A 102 8.40 -5.32 6.84
N MET A 103 8.87 -5.01 8.05
CA MET A 103 8.36 -5.61 9.28
C MET A 103 7.27 -4.71 9.82
N SER A 104 6.15 -5.28 10.25
CA SER A 104 5.10 -4.46 10.84
C SER A 104 4.40 -5.14 11.99
N SER A 105 4.05 -4.36 13.02
CA SER A 105 3.22 -4.77 14.15
C SER A 105 1.90 -3.99 14.11
N GLN A 106 0.78 -4.68 14.27
CA GLN A 106 -0.56 -4.09 14.27
C GLN A 106 -1.52 -4.90 15.14
N LYS A 107 -2.58 -4.28 15.65
CA LYS A 107 -3.64 -5.02 16.33
C LYS A 107 -4.59 -5.64 15.31
N ILE A 108 -5.10 -6.82 15.65
CA ILE A 108 -6.16 -7.52 14.91
C ILE A 108 -7.22 -8.01 15.90
N SER A 109 -8.46 -8.13 15.45
CA SER A 109 -9.56 -8.71 16.23
C SER A 109 -10.07 -9.99 15.55
N LEU A 110 -10.15 -11.07 16.31
CA LEU A 110 -10.73 -12.34 15.90
C LEU A 110 -12.11 -12.50 16.53
N TYR A 111 -13.16 -12.66 15.73
CA TYR A 111 -14.50 -12.95 16.26
C TYR A 111 -14.60 -14.43 16.64
N GLN A 112 -14.83 -14.73 17.92
CA GLN A 112 -15.03 -16.06 18.51
C GLN A 112 -14.08 -17.16 17.98
N PRO A 113 -12.75 -17.02 18.11
CA PRO A 113 -11.79 -18.02 17.66
C PRO A 113 -11.78 -19.29 18.53
N GLU A 114 -11.34 -20.42 17.97
CA GLU A 114 -11.14 -21.67 18.70
C GLU A 114 -9.77 -21.71 19.39
N LYS A 115 -9.75 -21.97 20.71
CA LYS A 115 -8.53 -22.12 21.52
C LYS A 115 -7.52 -23.11 20.94
N GLU A 116 -8.00 -24.30 20.56
CA GLU A 116 -7.17 -25.40 20.05
C GLU A 116 -6.43 -25.06 18.75
N ARG A 117 -7.02 -24.18 17.94
CA ARG A 117 -6.40 -23.69 16.71
C ARG A 117 -5.39 -22.60 17.02
N LEU A 118 -5.73 -21.67 17.90
CA LEU A 118 -4.81 -20.60 18.31
C LEU A 118 -3.55 -21.14 18.98
N SER A 119 -3.68 -22.14 19.86
CA SER A 119 -2.53 -22.75 20.55
C SER A 119 -1.57 -23.47 19.62
N LYS A 120 -2.02 -23.87 18.42
CA LYS A 120 -1.20 -24.52 17.39
C LYS A 120 -0.75 -23.56 16.29
N PHE A 121 -1.12 -22.29 16.36
CA PHE A 121 -0.85 -21.32 15.30
C PHE A 121 0.65 -21.07 15.17
N TYR A 122 1.22 -21.45 14.03
CA TYR A 122 2.63 -21.20 13.74
C TYR A 122 2.85 -20.87 12.27
N PHE A 123 3.48 -19.72 12.04
CA PHE A 123 3.98 -19.29 10.73
C PHE A 123 5.37 -18.69 10.89
N LYS A 124 6.23 -18.88 9.88
CA LYS A 124 7.57 -18.28 9.87
C LYS A 124 7.47 -16.75 9.89
N ASN A 125 6.62 -16.20 9.03
CA ASN A 125 6.57 -14.76 8.73
C ASN A 125 5.41 -14.02 9.40
N ILE A 126 4.67 -14.68 10.31
CA ILE A 126 3.55 -14.09 11.06
C ILE A 126 3.68 -14.54 12.52
N LYS A 127 3.64 -13.59 13.46
CA LYS A 127 3.61 -13.87 14.90
C LYS A 127 2.36 -13.23 15.49
N VAL A 128 1.75 -13.89 16.47
CA VAL A 128 0.60 -13.36 17.22
C VAL A 128 0.83 -13.51 18.71
N TYR A 129 0.51 -12.47 19.48
CA TYR A 129 0.77 -12.39 20.93
C TYR A 129 -0.10 -11.30 21.58
N ASP A 130 0.07 -11.09 22.89
CA ASP A 130 -0.71 -10.16 23.73
C ASP A 130 -2.24 -10.33 23.55
N PRO A 131 -2.80 -11.53 23.82
CA PRO A 131 -4.23 -11.78 23.71
C PRO A 131 -5.04 -11.02 24.77
N VAL A 132 -6.08 -10.31 24.35
CA VAL A 132 -7.02 -9.61 25.25
C VAL A 132 -8.44 -9.74 24.70
N TRP A 133 -9.39 -10.17 25.54
CA TRP A 133 -10.80 -10.22 25.17
C TRP A 133 -11.46 -8.84 25.21
N SER A 134 -12.27 -8.54 24.19
CA SER A 134 -12.95 -7.26 23.97
C SER A 134 -14.37 -7.47 23.42
N ASN A 135 -15.30 -6.58 23.79
CA ASN A 135 -16.61 -6.49 23.15
C ASN A 135 -16.51 -5.76 21.81
N ASP A 136 -15.53 -4.88 21.69
CA ASP A 136 -15.32 -4.07 20.51
C ASP A 136 -14.40 -4.77 19.52
N LYS A 137 -14.85 -4.76 18.28
CA LYS A 137 -14.09 -5.14 17.10
C LYS A 137 -13.10 -4.02 16.76
N ILE A 138 -11.98 -4.38 16.12
CA ILE A 138 -11.13 -3.38 15.46
C ILE A 138 -11.67 -3.12 14.05
N ASP A 139 -12.10 -1.89 13.82
CA ASP A 139 -12.61 -1.41 12.54
C ASP A 139 -11.56 -0.59 11.76
N ILE A 140 -11.81 -0.46 10.46
CA ILE A 140 -10.93 0.31 9.57
C ILE A 140 -10.91 1.77 10.02
N GLY A 141 -9.73 2.27 10.34
CA GLY A 141 -9.55 3.61 10.89
C GLY A 141 -9.29 3.64 12.40
N ASP A 142 -9.38 2.52 13.12
CA ASP A 142 -9.13 2.42 14.57
C ASP A 142 -7.64 2.45 14.94
N LEU A 143 -6.87 3.30 14.25
CA LEU A 143 -5.50 3.64 14.60
C LEU A 143 -5.36 5.16 14.65
N LYS A 144 -4.52 5.64 15.56
CA LYS A 144 -4.17 7.04 15.67
C LYS A 144 -3.07 7.39 14.67
N GLU A 145 -2.01 6.59 14.66
CA GLU A 145 -0.81 6.86 13.87
C GLU A 145 0.01 5.58 13.63
N ASN A 146 1.08 5.72 12.85
CA ASN A 146 2.08 4.68 12.67
C ASN A 146 3.43 5.24 13.09
N HIS A 147 4.13 4.51 13.95
CA HIS A 147 5.51 4.76 14.30
C HIS A 147 6.43 4.03 13.31
N PHE A 148 7.32 4.77 12.66
CA PHE A 148 8.24 4.22 11.66
C PHE A 148 9.67 4.19 12.21
N ILE A 149 10.37 3.07 12.00
CA ILE A 149 11.82 2.98 12.16
C ILE A 149 12.39 2.60 10.79
N ILE A 150 13.17 3.51 10.20
CA ILE A 150 13.69 3.38 8.85
C ILE A 150 15.21 3.37 8.89
N THR A 151 15.80 2.35 8.30
CA THR A 151 17.25 2.24 8.11
C THR A 151 17.59 2.63 6.67
N ILE A 152 18.42 3.66 6.53
CA ILE A 152 18.98 4.08 5.24
C ILE A 152 20.36 3.44 5.10
N ARG A 153 20.56 2.63 4.06
CA ARG A 153 21.81 1.91 3.78
C ARG A 153 22.53 2.47 2.57
N GLN A 154 23.76 2.02 2.33
CA GLN A 154 24.54 2.36 1.13
C GLN A 154 24.68 3.88 0.94
N ILE A 155 24.92 4.60 2.04
CA ILE A 155 25.26 6.01 2.00
C ILE A 155 26.71 6.09 1.51
N GLU A 156 26.90 6.65 0.32
CA GLU A 156 28.20 6.74 -0.33
C GLU A 156 28.77 8.17 -0.22
N ASN A 157 30.10 8.27 -0.21
CA ASN A 157 30.84 9.54 -0.27
C ASN A 157 30.49 10.53 0.86
N LYS A 158 30.24 10.03 2.08
CA LYS A 158 30.02 10.85 3.29
C LYS A 158 30.66 10.21 4.51
N THR A 159 31.23 11.01 5.40
CA THR A 159 31.71 10.57 6.71
C THR A 159 30.56 10.43 7.71
N GLU A 160 30.82 9.79 8.85
CA GLU A 160 29.82 9.66 9.92
C GLU A 160 29.39 11.03 10.46
N GLU A 161 30.33 11.95 10.58
CA GLU A 161 30.09 13.33 11.03
C GLU A 161 29.20 14.09 10.04
N GLU A 162 29.50 14.02 8.75
CA GLU A 162 28.69 14.65 7.69
C GLU A 162 27.26 14.10 7.68
N ILE A 163 27.10 12.78 7.86
CA ILE A 163 25.79 12.14 7.96
C ILE A 163 25.01 12.69 9.15
N LYS A 164 25.63 12.74 10.34
CA LYS A 164 24.99 13.27 11.56
C LYS A 164 24.57 14.73 11.36
N GLU A 165 25.44 15.55 10.79
CA GLU A 165 25.16 16.96 10.53
C GLU A 165 23.96 17.13 9.59
N ILE A 166 23.95 16.42 8.45
CA ILE A 166 22.83 16.46 7.49
C ILE A 166 21.52 16.08 8.17
N ILE A 167 21.51 15.00 8.97
CA ILE A 167 20.30 14.52 9.66
C ILE A 167 19.82 15.55 10.68
N LEU A 168 20.72 16.08 11.52
CA LEU A 168 20.36 17.06 12.55
C LEU A 168 19.80 18.34 11.93
N ASN A 169 20.45 18.87 10.90
CA ASN A 169 19.99 20.06 10.18
C ASN A 169 18.63 19.80 9.52
N CYS A 170 18.43 18.62 8.94
CA CYS A 170 17.17 18.27 8.26
C CYS A 170 16.02 18.20 9.27
N ILE A 171 16.23 17.51 10.41
CA ILE A 171 15.23 17.40 11.48
C ILE A 171 14.91 18.78 12.08
N GLN A 172 15.90 19.64 12.29
CA GLN A 172 15.66 21.01 12.79
C GLN A 172 14.77 21.81 11.83
N GLN A 173 15.03 21.73 10.52
CA GLN A 173 14.20 22.41 9.54
C GLN A 173 12.80 21.82 9.43
N ILE A 174 12.68 20.50 9.48
CA ILE A 174 11.38 19.82 9.52
C ILE A 174 10.58 20.24 10.77
N ASN A 175 11.22 20.34 11.93
CA ASN A 175 10.53 20.78 13.15
C ASN A 175 10.06 22.24 13.07
N LYS A 176 10.78 23.09 12.35
CA LYS A 176 10.43 24.51 12.17
C LYS A 176 9.39 24.74 11.07
N LYS A 177 9.52 24.04 9.94
CA LYS A 177 8.75 24.28 8.70
C LYS A 177 7.65 23.24 8.48
N GLY A 178 7.71 22.10 9.17
CA GLY A 178 6.82 20.95 8.97
C GLY A 178 7.27 20.02 7.83
N LEU A 179 6.38 19.11 7.44
CA LEU A 179 6.53 18.21 6.30
C LEU A 179 5.45 18.47 5.27
N ILE A 180 5.83 18.37 4.00
CA ILE A 180 4.87 18.48 2.91
C ILE A 180 4.15 17.14 2.73
N ASN A 181 2.84 17.14 2.90
CA ASN A 181 2.02 15.93 2.81
C ASN A 181 1.61 15.61 1.35
N TYR A 182 2.57 15.25 0.51
CA TYR A 182 2.29 14.86 -0.87
C TYR A 182 1.69 13.46 -0.98
N PHE A 183 0.85 13.25 -2.00
CA PHE A 183 0.63 11.92 -2.55
C PHE A 183 1.86 11.49 -3.34
N GLY A 184 2.48 10.35 -2.98
CA GLY A 184 3.66 9.83 -3.69
C GLY A 184 3.34 9.13 -5.02
N GLU A 185 4.38 8.84 -5.81
CA GLU A 185 4.30 8.23 -7.16
C GLU A 185 3.49 6.93 -7.24
N GLN A 186 3.50 6.13 -6.18
CA GLN A 186 2.71 4.90 -6.11
C GLN A 186 1.20 5.15 -6.24
N ARG A 187 0.71 6.32 -5.79
CA ARG A 187 -0.68 6.74 -5.97
C ARG A 187 -1.03 6.90 -7.44
N PHE A 188 -0.04 7.19 -8.28
CA PHE A 188 -0.22 7.51 -9.69
C PHE A 188 0.11 6.37 -10.66
N GLY A 189 0.49 5.20 -10.13
CA GLY A 189 0.75 3.98 -10.90
C GLY A 189 2.20 3.51 -10.87
N GLY A 190 3.07 4.17 -10.09
CA GLY A 190 4.46 3.78 -9.87
C GLY A 190 5.24 3.72 -11.19
N ILE A 191 5.45 2.51 -11.71
CA ILE A 191 6.12 2.27 -13.00
C ILE A 191 5.42 3.00 -14.15
N ARG A 192 4.08 3.04 -14.15
CA ARG A 192 3.28 3.74 -15.16
C ARG A 192 2.57 4.93 -14.54
N ASP A 193 3.20 6.09 -14.55
CA ASP A 193 2.61 7.35 -14.07
C ASP A 193 1.55 7.89 -15.04
N ILE A 194 0.42 7.18 -15.14
CA ILE A 194 -0.67 7.46 -16.08
C ILE A 194 -2.02 7.64 -15.41
N THR A 195 -2.21 7.15 -14.19
CA THR A 195 -3.56 7.02 -13.63
C THR A 195 -4.25 8.38 -13.46
N HIS A 196 -3.51 9.41 -13.07
CA HIS A 196 -4.03 10.77 -12.96
C HIS A 196 -4.35 11.39 -14.33
N LYS A 197 -3.56 11.08 -15.37
CA LYS A 197 -3.79 11.55 -16.75
C LYS A 197 -5.06 10.93 -17.33
N VAL A 198 -5.25 9.63 -17.14
CA VAL A 198 -6.49 8.91 -17.49
C VAL A 198 -7.67 9.50 -16.72
N GLY A 199 -7.50 9.74 -15.41
CA GLY A 199 -8.52 10.34 -14.55
C GLY A 199 -8.99 11.71 -15.03
N LYS A 200 -8.05 12.58 -15.47
CA LYS A 200 -8.36 13.89 -16.07
C LYS A 200 -9.31 13.74 -17.26
N LEU A 201 -8.96 12.88 -18.21
CA LEU A 201 -9.73 12.66 -19.44
C LEU A 201 -11.12 12.09 -19.14
N VAL A 202 -11.21 11.14 -18.20
CA VAL A 202 -12.48 10.58 -17.73
C VAL A 202 -13.39 11.66 -17.15
N LEU A 203 -12.86 12.58 -16.33
CA LEU A 203 -13.64 13.67 -15.74
C LEU A 203 -14.08 14.72 -16.76
N GLN A 204 -13.34 14.87 -17.85
CA GLN A 204 -13.71 15.72 -18.99
C GLN A 204 -14.72 15.05 -19.93
N GLY A 205 -15.08 13.78 -19.69
CA GLY A 205 -15.97 13.00 -20.57
C GLY A 205 -15.28 12.44 -21.81
N ASP A 206 -13.96 12.63 -21.97
CA ASP A 206 -13.19 12.13 -23.11
C ASP A 206 -12.70 10.69 -22.86
N TYR A 207 -13.65 9.75 -22.89
CA TYR A 207 -13.37 8.32 -22.69
C TYR A 207 -12.50 7.72 -23.80
N LYS A 208 -12.58 8.27 -25.03
CA LYS A 208 -11.78 7.80 -26.16
C LYS A 208 -10.30 8.04 -25.88
N SER A 209 -9.92 9.28 -25.58
CA SER A 209 -8.53 9.61 -25.25
C SER A 209 -8.08 8.89 -23.98
N ALA A 210 -8.96 8.76 -22.97
CA ALA A 210 -8.63 8.07 -21.72
C ALA A 210 -8.24 6.60 -21.96
N ILE A 211 -9.02 5.86 -22.74
CA ILE A 211 -8.78 4.45 -23.03
C ILE A 211 -7.57 4.29 -23.95
N ILE A 212 -7.44 5.11 -24.99
CA ILE A 212 -6.27 5.07 -25.88
C ILE A 212 -5.00 5.34 -25.07
N LEU A 213 -4.98 6.36 -24.21
CA LEU A 213 -3.85 6.67 -23.33
C LEU A 213 -3.51 5.48 -22.43
N TYR A 214 -4.52 4.90 -21.75
CA TYR A 214 -4.32 3.76 -20.85
C TYR A 214 -3.70 2.55 -21.55
N LEU A 215 -4.15 2.26 -22.78
CA LEU A 215 -3.69 1.12 -23.56
C LEU A 215 -2.35 1.34 -24.24
N THR A 216 -2.02 2.56 -24.67
CA THR A 216 -0.89 2.80 -25.59
C THR A 216 0.31 3.49 -24.97
N GLU A 217 0.16 4.16 -23.83
CA GLU A 217 1.28 4.89 -23.21
C GLU A 217 2.33 3.93 -22.64
N THR A 218 3.61 4.21 -22.94
CA THR A 218 4.75 3.36 -22.59
C THR A 218 5.71 4.02 -21.59
N PHE A 219 6.41 3.18 -20.82
CA PHE A 219 7.40 3.57 -19.83
C PHE A 219 8.64 2.68 -19.93
N ASP A 220 9.79 3.18 -19.49
CA ASP A 220 11.07 2.47 -19.69
C ASP A 220 11.25 1.23 -18.81
N LEU A 221 10.59 1.19 -17.66
CA LEU A 221 10.63 0.05 -16.73
C LEU A 221 9.55 -1.00 -17.04
N GLU A 222 8.79 -0.86 -18.13
CA GLU A 222 7.86 -1.90 -18.58
C GLU A 222 8.61 -3.07 -19.23
N ARG A 223 7.98 -4.25 -19.22
CA ARG A 223 8.48 -5.39 -19.99
C ARG A 223 8.44 -5.07 -21.49
N GLU A 224 9.49 -5.46 -22.20
CA GLU A 224 9.66 -5.12 -23.61
C GLU A 224 8.54 -5.65 -24.51
N ASP A 225 8.06 -6.87 -24.26
CA ASP A 225 6.95 -7.46 -25.03
C ASP A 225 5.65 -6.65 -24.89
N ILE A 226 5.37 -6.14 -23.68
CA ILE A 226 4.23 -5.26 -23.43
C ILE A 226 4.44 -3.91 -24.12
N LYS A 227 5.64 -3.32 -23.99
CA LYS A 227 5.99 -2.03 -24.62
C LYS A 227 5.77 -2.09 -26.13
N GLN A 228 6.26 -3.13 -26.79
CA GLN A 228 6.08 -3.33 -28.24
C GLN A 228 4.61 -3.52 -28.61
N ALA A 229 3.83 -4.28 -27.84
CA ALA A 229 2.39 -4.43 -28.09
C ALA A 229 1.62 -3.09 -27.97
N ARG A 230 1.98 -2.24 -27.00
CA ARG A 230 1.39 -0.90 -26.84
C ARG A 230 1.75 0.03 -28.01
N LEU A 231 3.01 0.01 -28.46
CA LEU A 231 3.46 0.79 -29.61
C LEU A 231 2.77 0.35 -30.90
N ALA A 232 2.67 -0.96 -31.13
CA ALA A 232 1.97 -1.50 -32.29
C ALA A 232 0.48 -1.10 -32.29
N LEU A 233 -0.18 -1.16 -31.13
CA LEU A 233 -1.55 -0.66 -30.98
C LEU A 233 -1.67 0.84 -31.24
N LYS A 234 -0.69 1.64 -30.84
CA LYS A 234 -0.68 3.10 -31.07
C LYS A 234 -0.61 3.46 -32.56
N GLN A 235 -0.05 2.60 -33.39
CA GLN A 235 0.13 2.85 -34.83
C GLN A 235 -1.17 2.71 -35.63
N ASP A 236 -1.95 1.66 -35.37
CA ASP A 236 -3.10 1.30 -36.20
C ASP A 236 -4.45 1.35 -35.45
N LEU A 237 -4.45 1.34 -34.11
CA LEU A 237 -5.64 1.22 -33.26
C LEU A 237 -6.57 0.06 -33.65
N ASP A 238 -6.02 -1.02 -34.23
CA ASP A 238 -6.76 -2.21 -34.64
C ASP A 238 -7.04 -3.10 -33.42
N PHE A 239 -8.12 -2.81 -32.70
CA PHE A 239 -8.47 -3.53 -31.47
C PHE A 239 -8.65 -5.05 -31.67
N PRO A 240 -9.32 -5.55 -32.73
CA PRO A 240 -9.37 -7.00 -33.00
C PRO A 240 -7.99 -7.65 -33.13
N LYS A 241 -7.10 -7.07 -33.94
CA LYS A 241 -5.73 -7.58 -34.14
C LYS A 241 -4.95 -7.62 -32.83
N HIS A 242 -4.98 -6.53 -32.07
CA HIS A 242 -4.20 -6.42 -30.83
C HIS A 242 -4.81 -7.23 -29.69
N ALA A 243 -6.13 -7.38 -29.61
CA ALA A 243 -6.78 -8.26 -28.64
C ALA A 243 -6.30 -9.72 -28.78
N ALA A 244 -6.14 -10.20 -30.02
CA ALA A 244 -5.65 -11.54 -30.30
C ALA A 244 -4.19 -11.75 -29.88
N HIS A 245 -3.34 -10.73 -29.99
CA HIS A 245 -1.88 -10.85 -29.81
C HIS A 245 -1.34 -10.19 -28.54
N PHE A 246 -2.16 -9.51 -27.73
CA PHE A 246 -1.68 -8.84 -26.53
C PHE A 246 -1.01 -9.85 -25.56
N PRO A 247 0.21 -9.59 -25.05
CA PRO A 247 0.98 -10.57 -24.26
C PRO A 247 0.28 -10.99 -22.96
N SER A 248 -0.43 -10.07 -22.31
CA SER A 248 -1.25 -10.38 -21.14
C SER A 248 -2.65 -10.82 -21.59
N LYS A 249 -3.16 -11.93 -21.03
CA LYS A 249 -4.52 -12.44 -21.36
C LYS A 249 -5.55 -12.23 -20.26
N THR A 250 -5.12 -11.96 -19.03
CA THR A 250 -5.99 -11.83 -17.84
C THR A 250 -5.97 -10.44 -17.23
N GLY A 251 -5.34 -9.47 -17.91
CA GLY A 251 -5.24 -8.08 -17.46
C GLY A 251 -6.44 -7.22 -17.84
N TYR A 252 -6.50 -6.03 -17.24
CA TYR A 252 -7.51 -5.03 -17.57
C TYR A 252 -7.38 -4.53 -19.01
N GLU A 253 -6.16 -4.43 -19.53
CA GLU A 253 -5.92 -4.09 -20.93
C GLU A 253 -6.56 -5.10 -21.89
N SER A 254 -6.40 -6.40 -21.62
CA SER A 254 -6.99 -7.46 -22.44
C SER A 254 -8.52 -7.41 -22.41
N ALA A 255 -9.11 -7.13 -21.24
CA ALA A 255 -10.56 -6.98 -21.11
C ALA A 255 -11.10 -5.81 -21.94
N ILE A 256 -10.42 -4.66 -21.89
CA ILE A 256 -10.76 -3.48 -22.69
C ILE A 256 -10.60 -3.79 -24.19
N LEU A 257 -9.46 -4.36 -24.61
CA LEU A 257 -9.19 -4.69 -26.01
C LEU A 257 -10.21 -5.66 -26.59
N ASN A 258 -10.55 -6.72 -25.86
CA ASN A 258 -11.57 -7.70 -26.28
C ASN A 258 -12.96 -7.08 -26.44
N TYR A 259 -13.27 -6.06 -25.63
CA TYR A 259 -14.53 -5.35 -25.76
C TYR A 259 -14.56 -4.42 -26.97
N LEU A 260 -13.51 -3.63 -27.16
CA LEU A 260 -13.37 -2.74 -28.31
C LEU A 260 -13.25 -3.52 -29.63
N ALA A 261 -12.73 -4.73 -29.61
CA ALA A 261 -12.75 -5.63 -30.77
C ALA A 261 -14.18 -5.93 -31.27
N LYS A 262 -15.17 -5.92 -30.38
CA LYS A 262 -16.59 -6.13 -30.71
C LYS A 262 -17.36 -4.82 -30.85
N ASN A 263 -16.95 -3.79 -30.11
CA ASN A 263 -17.61 -2.49 -30.02
C ASN A 263 -16.58 -1.36 -30.24
N PRO A 264 -16.09 -1.15 -31.48
CA PRO A 264 -14.89 -0.35 -31.75
C PRO A 264 -15.01 1.14 -31.42
N THR A 265 -16.22 1.65 -31.23
CA THR A 265 -16.48 3.06 -30.92
C THR A 265 -16.99 3.29 -29.49
N ASP A 266 -17.31 2.23 -28.73
CA ASP A 266 -17.88 2.36 -27.39
C ASP A 266 -16.81 2.41 -26.29
N PHE A 267 -16.10 3.54 -26.22
CA PHE A 267 -15.06 3.75 -25.21
C PHE A 267 -15.60 3.90 -23.79
N LEU A 268 -16.83 4.40 -23.64
CA LEU A 268 -17.50 4.47 -22.34
C LEU A 268 -17.84 3.07 -21.82
N GLY A 269 -18.37 2.21 -22.69
CA GLY A 269 -18.60 0.79 -22.39
C GLY A 269 -17.30 0.08 -22.05
N ALA A 270 -16.22 0.33 -22.80
CA ALA A 270 -14.91 -0.23 -22.55
C ALA A 270 -14.36 0.14 -21.17
N PHE A 271 -14.53 1.40 -20.75
CA PHE A 271 -14.18 1.85 -19.40
C PHE A 271 -15.05 1.19 -18.31
N LYS A 272 -16.34 1.01 -18.57
CA LYS A 272 -17.30 0.44 -17.60
C LYS A 272 -17.08 -1.04 -17.29
N ILE A 273 -16.33 -1.77 -18.11
CA ILE A 273 -15.91 -3.16 -17.84
C ILE A 273 -14.97 -3.25 -16.66
N LEU A 274 -14.18 -2.20 -16.43
CA LEU A 274 -13.26 -2.17 -15.29
C LEU A 274 -14.06 -2.27 -13.98
N PRO A 275 -13.56 -2.97 -12.96
CA PRO A 275 -14.21 -2.96 -11.64
C PRO A 275 -14.39 -1.53 -11.12
N LYS A 276 -15.46 -1.29 -10.35
CA LYS A 276 -15.74 0.05 -9.79
C LYS A 276 -14.57 0.64 -9.02
N SER A 277 -13.83 -0.19 -8.29
CA SER A 277 -12.60 0.22 -7.59
C SER A 277 -11.54 0.82 -8.52
N ILE A 278 -11.37 0.26 -9.73
CA ILE A 278 -10.43 0.76 -10.73
C ILE A 278 -10.97 2.01 -11.42
N GLN A 279 -12.29 2.07 -11.69
CA GLN A 279 -12.90 3.29 -12.23
C GLN A 279 -12.68 4.48 -11.29
N TYR A 280 -12.89 4.29 -9.98
CA TYR A 280 -12.65 5.31 -8.96
C TYR A 280 -11.16 5.61 -8.75
N LEU A 281 -10.27 4.63 -8.94
CA LEU A 281 -8.83 4.85 -8.83
C LEU A 281 -8.36 5.99 -9.72
N PHE A 282 -8.81 6.04 -10.98
CA PHE A 282 -8.39 7.10 -11.92
C PHE A 282 -8.83 8.48 -11.48
N THR A 283 -10.09 8.65 -11.09
CA THR A 283 -10.62 9.95 -10.65
C THR A 283 -9.98 10.40 -9.34
N HIS A 284 -9.77 9.50 -8.38
CA HIS A 284 -9.06 9.79 -7.14
C HIS A 284 -7.57 10.12 -7.38
N ALA A 285 -6.94 9.47 -8.34
CA ALA A 285 -5.58 9.82 -8.74
C ALA A 285 -5.51 11.24 -9.31
N TYR A 286 -6.48 11.68 -10.12
CA TYR A 286 -6.49 13.06 -10.60
C TYR A 286 -6.74 14.08 -9.48
N GLN A 287 -7.63 13.78 -8.53
CA GLN A 287 -7.80 14.60 -7.32
C GLN A 287 -6.50 14.72 -6.52
N SER A 288 -5.78 13.60 -6.35
CA SER A 288 -4.49 13.56 -5.68
C SER A 288 -3.43 14.39 -6.41
N TYR A 289 -3.45 14.37 -7.75
CA TYR A 289 -2.59 15.20 -8.60
C TYR A 289 -2.86 16.69 -8.36
N LEU A 290 -4.13 17.12 -8.44
CA LEU A 290 -4.51 18.52 -8.19
C LEU A 290 -4.15 18.96 -6.77
N PHE A 291 -4.30 18.09 -5.78
CA PHE A 291 -3.89 18.38 -4.41
C PHE A 291 -2.38 18.66 -4.30
N ASN A 292 -1.54 17.85 -4.96
CA ASN A 292 -0.10 18.09 -5.01
C ASN A 292 0.24 19.40 -5.75
N GLU A 293 -0.47 19.74 -6.83
CA GLU A 293 -0.29 21.03 -7.52
C GLU A 293 -0.70 22.23 -6.65
N LEU A 294 -1.77 22.09 -5.86
CA LEU A 294 -2.20 23.13 -4.90
C LEU A 294 -1.16 23.34 -3.79
N ILE A 295 -0.55 22.26 -3.31
CA ILE A 295 0.60 22.34 -2.39
C ILE A 295 1.75 23.11 -3.05
N ASN A 296 2.10 22.77 -4.29
CA ASN A 296 3.18 23.44 -5.03
C ASN A 296 2.92 24.94 -5.16
N LEU A 297 1.70 25.33 -5.52
CA LEU A 297 1.29 26.72 -5.63
C LEU A 297 1.32 27.45 -4.28
N ARG A 298 0.93 26.76 -3.19
CA ARG A 298 0.98 27.31 -1.84
C ARG A 298 2.41 27.65 -1.43
N ILE A 299 3.36 26.74 -1.74
CA ILE A 299 4.78 26.92 -1.46
C ILE A 299 5.36 28.08 -2.28
N ASP A 300 5.06 28.16 -3.57
CA ASP A 300 5.53 29.25 -4.44
C ASP A 300 5.08 30.63 -3.98
N ARG A 301 3.91 30.69 -3.34
CA ARG A 301 3.35 31.92 -2.78
C ARG A 301 3.85 32.24 -1.37
N GLY A 302 4.71 31.40 -0.79
CA GLY A 302 5.28 31.61 0.55
C GLY A 302 4.31 31.35 1.71
N TYR A 303 3.21 30.61 1.49
CA TYR A 303 2.22 30.29 2.53
C TYR A 303 2.52 28.95 3.26
N GLY A 304 3.76 28.49 3.22
CA GLY A 304 4.21 27.18 3.74
C GLY A 304 5.41 27.30 4.66
#